data_AF-A0A646P6J1-F1
#
_entry.id   AF-A0A646P6J1-F1
#
_cell.length_a   1.000
_cell.length_b   1.000
_cell.length_c   1.000
_cell.angle_alpha   90.00
_cell.angle_beta   90.00
_cell.angle_gamma   90.00
#
_symmetry.space_group_name_H-M   'P 1'
#
loop_
_entity.id
_entity.type
_entity.pdbx_description
1 polymer ?
#
loop_
_entity_poly.entity_id
_entity_poly.type
_entity_poly.pdbx_seq_one_letter_code
_entity_poly.pdbx_strand_id
1 'polypeptide(L)'
;MEHSEFDAAFAKLAEGYREGTYEGRRFSLIVRRSGDGRRNSLFARELDGTDIVSFNLFRVTSDRTLLKPCEMSAEKVVAFVLEFRPDT
;
A
#
# COMPACT_ATOMS: atom_id res chain seq x y z
N MET A 1 11.52 -12.26 6.60
CA MET A 1 10.59 -11.87 7.67
C MET A 1 9.89 -10.54 7.36
N GLU A 2 10.54 -9.56 6.72
CA GLU A 2 9.87 -8.29 6.31
C GLU A 2 8.64 -8.47 5.40
N HIS A 3 8.65 -9.45 4.50
CA HIS A 3 7.54 -9.64 3.56
C HIS A 3 6.21 -10.07 4.23
N SER A 4 6.24 -10.79 5.35
CA SER A 4 5.01 -11.32 5.96
C SER A 4 4.21 -10.23 6.69
N GLU A 5 4.90 -9.29 7.34
CA GLU A 5 4.25 -8.19 8.06
C GLU A 5 3.63 -7.20 7.07
N PHE A 6 4.38 -6.84 6.02
CA PHE A 6 3.87 -6.02 4.92
C PHE A 6 2.61 -6.65 4.28
N ASP A 7 2.66 -7.94 3.93
CA ASP A 7 1.53 -8.61 3.30
C ASP A 7 0.30 -8.65 4.21
N ALA A 8 0.50 -8.87 5.52
CA ALA A 8 -0.58 -8.85 6.50
C ALA A 8 -1.18 -7.44 6.70
N ALA A 9 -0.35 -6.40 6.73
CA ALA A 9 -0.80 -5.01 6.82
C ALA A 9 -1.57 -4.58 5.56
N PHE A 10 -1.02 -4.86 4.37
CA PHE A 10 -1.67 -4.56 3.11
C PHE A 10 -3.02 -5.29 2.94
N ALA A 11 -3.12 -6.53 3.44
CA ALA A 11 -4.37 -7.29 3.41
C ALA A 11 -5.50 -6.64 4.24
N LYS A 12 -5.16 -5.86 5.28
CA LYS A 12 -6.16 -5.14 6.11
C LYS A 12 -6.71 -3.89 5.43
N LEU A 13 -6.02 -3.35 4.43
CA LEU A 13 -6.50 -2.19 3.68
C LEU A 13 -7.60 -2.62 2.69
N ALA A 14 -8.84 -2.20 2.94
CA ALA A 14 -9.97 -2.54 2.08
C ALA A 14 -9.77 -2.05 0.63
N GLU A 15 -10.37 -2.75 -0.33
CA GLU A 15 -10.38 -2.30 -1.72
C GLU A 15 -11.20 -1.02 -1.87
N GLY A 16 -10.81 -0.16 -2.81
CA GLY A 16 -11.45 1.10 -3.08
C GLY A 16 -10.75 2.28 -2.40
N TYR A 17 -11.49 3.37 -2.28
CA TYR A 17 -11.01 4.63 -1.73
C TYR A 17 -11.12 4.67 -0.20
N ARG A 18 -10.11 5.24 0.45
CA ARG A 18 -10.07 5.56 1.87
C ARG A 18 -9.23 6.82 2.10
N GLU A 19 -9.45 7.48 3.23
CA GLU A 19 -8.53 8.47 3.78
C GLU A 19 -7.92 7.95 5.08
N GLY A 20 -6.85 8.57 5.52
CA GLY A 20 -6.19 8.23 6.77
C GLY A 20 -4.94 9.06 7.00
N THR A 21 -4.17 8.66 8.00
CA THR A 21 -2.95 9.38 8.42
C THR A 21 -1.71 8.50 8.35
N TYR A 22 -0.59 9.12 7.98
CA TYR A 22 0.75 8.54 8.02
C TYR A 22 1.73 9.66 8.41
N GLU A 23 2.59 9.41 9.41
CA GLU A 23 3.53 10.42 9.96
C GLU A 23 2.87 11.77 10.30
N GLY A 24 1.63 11.74 10.82
CA GLY A 24 0.87 12.95 11.17
C GLY A 24 0.30 13.73 9.99
N ARG A 25 0.47 13.26 8.75
CA ARG A 25 -0.03 13.86 7.52
C ARG A 25 -1.26 13.11 7.00
N ARG A 26 -2.22 13.82 6.39
CA ARG A 26 -3.43 13.21 5.80
C ARG A 26 -3.16 12.72 4.37
N PHE A 27 -3.58 11.51 4.08
CA PHE A 27 -3.49 10.90 2.76
C PHE A 27 -4.86 10.41 2.29
N SER A 28 -5.11 10.54 0.99
CA SER A 28 -6.08 9.68 0.31
C SER A 28 -5.36 8.45 -0.23
N LEU A 29 -6.06 7.32 -0.23
CA LEU A 29 -5.58 5.99 -0.58
C LEU A 29 -6.59 5.34 -1.51
N ILE A 30 -6.11 4.71 -2.59
CA ILE A 30 -6.89 3.82 -3.43
C ILE A 30 -6.17 2.48 -3.52
N VAL A 31 -6.81 1.43 -3.04
CA VAL A 31 -6.38 0.04 -3.26
C VAL A 31 -7.21 -0.56 -4.39
N ARG A 32 -6.54 -1.25 -5.32
CA ARG A 32 -7.20 -2.01 -6.38
C ARG A 32 -6.72 -3.45 -6.35
N ARG A 33 -7.63 -4.38 -6.61
CA ARG A 33 -7.32 -5.81 -6.68
C ARG A 33 -7.88 -6.38 -7.98
N SER A 34 -7.14 -7.28 -8.62
CA SER A 34 -7.68 -8.05 -9.74
C SER A 34 -8.67 -9.10 -9.24
N GLY A 35 -9.59 -9.55 -10.09
CA GLY A 35 -10.59 -10.57 -9.70
C GLY A 35 -10.00 -11.90 -9.22
N ASP A 36 -8.76 -12.22 -9.60
CA ASP A 36 -7.99 -13.38 -9.12
C ASP A 36 -7.12 -13.07 -7.88
N GLY A 37 -7.11 -11.83 -7.39
CA GLY A 37 -6.31 -11.35 -6.26
C GLY A 37 -4.79 -11.32 -6.50
N ARG A 38 -4.31 -11.74 -7.68
CA ARG A 38 -2.89 -11.89 -7.97
C ARG A 38 -2.18 -10.58 -8.30
N ARG A 39 -2.92 -9.57 -8.74
CA ARG A 39 -2.41 -8.24 -9.08
C ARG A 39 -3.12 -7.24 -8.20
N ASN A 40 -2.34 -6.54 -7.39
CA ASN A 40 -2.87 -5.49 -6.52
C ASN A 40 -2.05 -4.22 -6.75
N SER A 41 -2.67 -3.08 -6.53
CA SER A 41 -1.99 -1.80 -6.56
C SER A 41 -2.48 -0.90 -5.44
N LEU A 42 -1.60 -0.04 -4.98
CA LEU A 42 -1.93 1.02 -4.04
C LEU A 42 -1.43 2.33 -4.63
N PHE A 43 -2.29 3.33 -4.60
CA PHE A 43 -1.91 4.71 -4.85
C PHE A 43 -2.40 5.55 -3.69
N ALA A 44 -1.48 6.24 -3.02
CA ALA A 44 -1.77 7.21 -2.00
C ALA A 44 -1.16 8.56 -2.37
N ARG A 45 -1.90 9.63 -2.08
CA ARG A 45 -1.43 11.00 -2.20
C ARG A 45 -1.75 11.78 -0.93
N GLU A 46 -0.81 12.61 -0.53
CA GLU A 46 -1.05 13.59 0.53
C GLU A 46 -2.17 14.55 0.10
N LEU A 47 -3.05 14.91 1.03
CA LEU A 47 -4.18 15.80 0.76
C LEU A 47 -3.75 17.27 0.74
N ASP A 48 -2.85 17.65 1.65
CA ASP A 48 -2.39 19.03 1.85
C ASP A 48 -0.91 19.23 1.43
N GLY A 49 -0.41 18.35 0.57
CA GLY A 49 0.98 18.39 0.12
C GLY A 49 1.18 17.70 -1.23
N THR A 50 2.44 17.37 -1.51
CA THR A 50 2.85 16.77 -2.80
C THR A 50 3.38 15.36 -2.65
N ASP A 51 3.39 14.80 -1.44
CA ASP A 51 3.92 13.47 -1.22
C ASP A 51 3.00 12.39 -1.82
N ILE A 52 3.61 11.34 -2.34
CA ILE A 52 2.93 10.20 -2.93
C ILE A 52 3.58 8.89 -2.50
N VAL A 53 2.74 7.86 -2.41
CA VAL A 53 3.16 6.47 -2.22
C VAL A 53 2.43 5.61 -3.24
N SER A 54 3.16 4.92 -4.11
CA SER A 54 2.57 4.12 -5.18
C SER A 54 3.36 2.85 -5.43
N PHE A 55 2.65 1.72 -5.57
CA PHE A 55 3.28 0.45 -5.92
C PHE A 55 2.31 -0.53 -6.58
N ASN A 56 2.89 -1.54 -7.24
CA ASN A 56 2.21 -2.76 -7.66
C ASN A 56 2.70 -3.95 -6.82
N LEU A 57 1.79 -4.87 -6.51
CA LEU A 57 2.05 -6.10 -5.78
C LEU A 57 1.57 -7.30 -6.61
N PHE A 58 2.50 -8.18 -6.97
CA PHE A 58 2.22 -9.38 -7.74
C PHE A 58 2.39 -10.62 -6.85
N ARG A 59 1.34 -11.45 -6.76
CA ARG A 59 1.40 -12.76 -6.12
C ARG A 59 1.70 -13.80 -7.20
N VAL A 60 2.97 -14.19 -7.32
CA VAL A 60 3.47 -15.05 -8.40
C VAL A 60 3.21 -16.53 -8.08
N THR A 61 3.46 -16.92 -6.84
CA THR A 61 3.14 -18.23 -6.26
C THR A 61 2.67 -18.05 -4.82
N SER A 62 2.20 -19.10 -4.17
CA SER A 62 1.71 -19.03 -2.78
C SER A 62 2.75 -18.51 -1.78
N ASP A 63 4.03 -18.67 -2.09
CA ASP A 63 5.20 -18.30 -1.29
C ASP A 63 5.99 -17.11 -1.85
N ARG A 64 5.63 -16.60 -3.04
CA ARG A 64 6.37 -15.52 -3.71
C ARG A 64 5.48 -14.34 -4.04
N THR A 65 5.73 -13.26 -3.32
CA THR A 65 5.19 -11.93 -3.60
C THR A 65 6.30 -11.03 -4.18
N LEU A 66 5.96 -10.24 -5.21
CA LEU A 66 6.85 -9.26 -5.81
C LEU A 66 6.25 -7.87 -5.65
N LEU A 67 6.91 -7.05 -4.81
CA LEU A 67 6.60 -5.64 -4.63
C LEU A 67 7.37 -4.80 -5.66
N LYS A 68 6.67 -3.90 -6.34
CA LYS A 68 7.25 -2.95 -7.31
C LYS A 68 6.82 -1.52 -6.98
N PRO A 69 7.62 -0.76 -6.22
CA PRO A 69 7.43 0.67 -6.02
C PRO A 69 7.48 1.44 -7.35
N CYS A 70 6.73 2.53 -7.45
CA CYS A 70 6.74 3.41 -8.61
C CYS A 70 7.63 4.63 -8.32
N GLU A 71 8.85 4.70 -8.86
CA GLU A 71 9.71 5.90 -8.74
C GLU A 71 10.10 6.27 -7.29
N MET A 72 10.04 5.32 -6.36
CA MET A 72 10.37 5.50 -4.94
C MET A 72 10.98 4.24 -4.35
N SER A 73 11.54 4.34 -3.14
CA SER A 73 12.19 3.22 -2.48
C SER A 73 11.18 2.20 -1.94
N ALA A 74 11.61 0.94 -1.80
CA ALA A 74 10.78 -0.09 -1.20
C ALA A 74 10.53 0.18 0.29
N GLU A 75 11.52 0.73 0.99
CA GLU A 75 11.46 1.09 2.41
C GLU A 75 10.34 2.09 2.67
N LYS A 76 10.22 3.14 1.84
CA LYS A 76 9.13 4.13 1.95
C LYS A 76 7.76 3.46 1.80
N VAL A 77 7.61 2.59 0.80
CA VAL A 77 6.35 1.87 0.56
C VAL A 77 6.00 0.94 1.72
N VAL A 78 6.99 0.21 2.24
CA VAL A 78 6.80 -0.71 3.36
C VAL A 78 6.42 0.07 4.62
N ALA A 79 7.16 1.13 4.97
CA ALA A 79 6.87 1.98 6.12
C ALA A 79 5.45 2.56 6.04
N PHE A 80 5.08 3.10 4.88
CA PHE A 80 3.73 3.63 4.66
C PHE A 80 2.65 2.57 4.92
N VAL A 81 2.78 1.37 4.36
CA VAL A 81 1.76 0.32 4.52
C VAL A 81 1.67 -0.19 5.95
N LEU A 82 2.80 -0.25 6.67
CA LEU A 82 2.84 -0.72 8.06
C LEU A 82 2.26 0.30 9.04
N GLU A 83 2.45 1.59 8.79
CA GLU A 83 2.11 2.65 9.74
C GLU A 83 0.86 3.47 9.36
N PHE A 84 0.35 3.34 8.13
CA PHE A 84 -0.87 4.04 7.71
C PHE A 84 -2.06 3.64 8.56
N ARG A 85 -2.78 4.65 9.05
CA ARG A 85 -3.99 4.50 9.88
C ARG A 85 -5.19 5.01 9.11
N PRO A 86 -6.07 4.14 8.60
CA PRO A 86 -7.31 4.56 7.96
C PRO A 86 -8.19 5.36 8.93
N ASP A 87 -8.90 6.37 8.40
CA ASP A 87 -9.98 7.03 9.13
C ASP A 87 -11.11 6.02 9.43
N THR A 88 -11.85 6.27 10.52
CA THR A 88 -12.85 5.34 11.08
C THR A 88 -14.12 5.24 10.24
#